data_AF-T0R807-F1
#
_entry.id   AF-T0R807-F1
#
_cell.length_a   1.000
_cell.length_b   1.000
_cell.length_c   1.000
_cell.angle_alpha   90.00
_cell.angle_beta   90.00
_cell.angle_gamma   90.00
#
_symmetry.space_group_name_H-M   'P 1'
#
loop_
_entity.id
_entity.type
_entity.pdbx_description
1 polymer ?
#
loop_
_entity_poly.entity_id
_entity_poly.type
_entity_poly.pdbx_seq_one_letter_code
_entity_poly.pdbx_strand_id
1 'polypeptide(L)'
;MSVHLTNWALDMRDTVAGPAAELVQAAKPPPRVKRHRAALAISLIMLVNLLSMPFKAYLSEPWPWDVDANIPPSPSNFTVFNTSALARFQREYNHSTLPHAATFYLDTAQSLQVLRTVLETSNKPPMSANDCPSRFLVGLPGSIYFGESMRSLVCAFAAADHKLTNWSQRGTCGHTRMLTINLGEACLWLVAGNDVLGRDTTSTYTLYYVLRVYAYPEWLWLKLLYRVFLTCYVLRLLWRRYYGPYLQLERILAVHGHRTDLKNAGAWRYVVVLGDPTALVLMNTNVALAFLLDIWISSDTLGVAILRSSQNQDIPLLLISFLYLSRVVWIAYAAICLVSRWLKRHGNEHRFAQVDPTLLAVLVSIYGPLLTWLGSNVSFFLSTYSYLLECLLTDQDEAIEVFLVAVFYMVLMGSMPLLYGFSVRHLRPRKVAPLSRSFYASWRNNNAKNRLLFTAFGVHHRRKGHGDDDDDLVSLGGTLYSIFELNPKYQASPAICSRAADVFLLCYENDVLQAKIRLSLLCSLDGAASRHHAAIPDAASPSRYIVNELCRPLAQTFASVALQTSVKTSVAAPLCIIRPDIPSEWCM
;
A
#
# COMPACT_ATOMS: atom_id res chain seq x y z
N MET A 1 15.61 -20.13 -93.49
CA MET A 1 15.77 -21.43 -92.80
C MET A 1 14.70 -21.47 -91.71
N SER A 2 13.47 -21.99 -91.93
CA SER A 2 13.10 -23.40 -92.19
C SER A 2 13.74 -24.29 -91.10
N VAL A 3 13.06 -25.05 -90.21
CA VAL A 3 11.90 -25.98 -90.30
C VAL A 3 11.49 -26.31 -88.82
N HIS A 4 10.23 -26.20 -88.37
CA HIS A 4 9.20 -27.26 -88.19
C HIS A 4 9.63 -28.46 -87.29
N LEU A 5 8.97 -28.86 -86.18
CA LEU A 5 7.73 -29.69 -86.05
C LEU A 5 7.52 -30.10 -84.56
N THR A 6 6.38 -29.77 -83.93
CA THR A 6 5.22 -30.63 -83.49
C THR A 6 5.27 -31.41 -82.16
N ASN A 7 4.28 -31.07 -81.30
CA ASN A 7 3.40 -31.89 -80.44
C ASN A 7 3.71 -33.39 -80.27
N TRP A 8 3.69 -33.90 -79.03
CA TRP A 8 2.94 -35.12 -78.62
C TRP A 8 2.63 -35.09 -77.11
N ALA A 9 1.36 -35.44 -76.82
CA ALA A 9 0.64 -35.65 -75.56
C ALA A 9 1.41 -36.18 -74.33
N LEU A 10 0.91 -35.84 -73.12
CA LEU A 10 0.29 -36.81 -72.20
C LEU A 10 -0.30 -36.12 -70.96
N ASP A 11 -1.63 -36.20 -70.90
CA ASP A 11 -2.46 -36.19 -69.70
C ASP A 11 -1.95 -37.28 -68.73
N MET A 12 -1.57 -36.91 -67.50
CA MET A 12 -1.59 -37.82 -66.36
C MET A 12 -1.31 -37.10 -65.03
N ARG A 13 -2.32 -37.24 -64.15
CA ARG A 13 -2.26 -37.37 -62.69
C ARG A 13 -2.29 -36.07 -61.89
N ASP A 14 -3.51 -35.73 -61.50
CA ASP A 14 -3.92 -35.70 -60.09
C ASP A 14 -2.82 -36.20 -59.14
N THR A 15 -1.98 -35.28 -58.67
CA THR A 15 -1.21 -35.50 -57.47
C THR A 15 -2.21 -35.50 -56.32
N VAL A 16 -2.72 -36.69 -55.99
CA VAL A 16 -3.37 -36.96 -54.71
C VAL A 16 -2.45 -36.41 -53.62
N ALA A 17 -2.90 -35.35 -52.96
CA ALA A 17 -2.22 -34.81 -51.80
C ALA A 17 -2.00 -35.96 -50.82
N GLY A 18 -0.73 -36.34 -50.59
CA GLY A 18 -0.43 -37.39 -49.64
C GLY A 18 -1.02 -37.04 -48.27
N PRO A 19 -1.33 -38.02 -47.41
CA PRO A 19 -1.99 -37.79 -46.11
C PRO A 19 -1.26 -36.75 -45.23
N ALA A 20 0.04 -36.54 -45.45
CA ALA A 20 0.83 -35.49 -44.80
C ALA A 20 0.50 -34.06 -45.29
N ALA A 21 0.17 -33.86 -46.57
CA ALA A 21 -0.23 -32.57 -47.14
C ALA A 21 -1.67 -32.19 -46.75
N GLU A 22 -2.58 -33.17 -46.65
CA GLU A 22 -3.91 -32.96 -46.07
C GLU A 22 -3.85 -32.66 -44.57
N LEU A 23 -2.94 -33.29 -43.82
CA LEU A 23 -2.69 -32.97 -42.40
C LEU A 23 -2.13 -31.55 -42.19
N VAL A 24 -1.27 -31.08 -43.10
CA VAL A 24 -0.72 -29.71 -43.05
C VAL A 24 -1.73 -28.66 -43.55
N GLN A 25 -2.61 -28.99 -44.51
CA GLN A 25 -3.73 -28.12 -44.89
C GLN A 25 -4.88 -28.12 -43.87
N ALA A 26 -5.08 -29.21 -43.12
CA ALA A 26 -6.05 -29.31 -42.03
C ALA A 26 -5.56 -28.66 -40.73
N ALA A 27 -4.25 -28.38 -40.61
CA ALA A 27 -3.69 -27.63 -39.50
C ALA A 27 -4.14 -26.16 -39.57
N LYS A 28 -5.29 -25.87 -38.96
CA LYS A 28 -5.83 -24.51 -38.86
C LYS A 28 -4.76 -23.58 -38.29
N PRO A 29 -4.50 -22.42 -38.92
CA PRO A 29 -3.50 -21.49 -38.40
C PRO A 29 -3.87 -21.12 -36.96
N PRO A 30 -2.91 -21.14 -36.02
CA PRO A 30 -3.20 -20.87 -34.63
C PRO A 30 -3.67 -19.42 -34.46
N PRO A 31 -4.58 -19.16 -33.51
CA PRO A 31 -5.01 -17.81 -33.19
C PRO A 31 -3.83 -16.94 -32.74
N ARG A 32 -3.87 -15.67 -33.09
CA ARG A 32 -2.79 -14.73 -32.76
C ARG A 32 -3.04 -14.06 -31.42
N VAL A 33 -2.17 -14.26 -30.44
CA VAL A 33 -2.25 -13.59 -29.12
C VAL A 33 -1.26 -12.44 -29.05
N LYS A 34 -1.72 -11.25 -28.65
CA LYS A 34 -0.89 -10.06 -28.44
C LYS A 34 -1.08 -9.49 -27.04
N ARG A 35 0.00 -8.96 -26.47
CA ARG A 35 -0.01 -8.25 -25.19
C ARG A 35 -0.27 -6.76 -25.43
N HIS A 36 -1.14 -6.17 -24.62
CA HIS A 36 -1.30 -4.71 -24.61
C HIS A 36 -0.10 -4.06 -23.92
N ARG A 37 0.81 -3.44 -24.71
CA ARG A 37 2.12 -2.96 -24.23
C ARG A 37 2.03 -2.00 -23.03
N ALA A 38 1.13 -1.02 -23.06
CA ALA A 38 1.03 -0.05 -21.96
C ALA A 38 0.55 -0.69 -20.64
N ALA A 39 -0.51 -1.51 -20.70
CA ALA A 39 -1.01 -2.27 -19.55
C ALA A 39 0.05 -3.22 -18.97
N LEU A 40 0.83 -3.88 -19.84
CA LEU A 40 1.97 -4.69 -19.40
C LEU A 40 3.03 -3.83 -18.69
N ALA A 41 3.41 -2.69 -19.28
CA ALA A 41 4.40 -1.79 -18.69
C ALA A 41 3.96 -1.28 -17.30
N ILE A 42 2.69 -0.89 -17.15
CA ILE A 42 2.13 -0.47 -15.85
C ILE A 42 2.17 -1.62 -14.85
N SER A 43 1.74 -2.82 -15.26
CA SER A 43 1.76 -3.98 -14.38
C SER A 43 3.19 -4.30 -13.91
N LEU A 44 4.18 -4.18 -14.80
CA LEU A 44 5.59 -4.34 -14.45
C LEU A 44 6.10 -3.23 -13.52
N ILE A 45 5.69 -1.97 -13.72
CA ILE A 45 6.00 -0.87 -12.79
C ILE A 45 5.41 -1.17 -11.40
N MET A 46 4.16 -1.65 -11.34
CA MET A 46 3.52 -2.03 -10.08
C MET A 46 4.24 -3.22 -9.42
N LEU A 47 4.70 -4.20 -10.20
CA LEU A 47 5.54 -5.29 -9.70
C LEU A 47 6.83 -4.76 -9.07
N VAL A 48 7.60 -3.92 -9.78
CA VAL A 48 8.84 -3.34 -9.26
C VAL A 48 8.56 -2.52 -7.99
N ASN A 49 7.50 -1.71 -7.99
CA ASN A 49 7.08 -0.94 -6.82
C ASN A 49 6.81 -1.86 -5.62
N LEU A 50 6.06 -2.96 -5.80
CA LEU A 50 5.77 -3.93 -4.73
C LEU A 50 7.03 -4.64 -4.20
N LEU A 51 7.94 -5.04 -5.09
CA LEU A 51 9.20 -5.68 -4.71
C LEU A 51 10.17 -4.72 -4.01
N SER A 52 10.10 -3.42 -4.32
CA SER A 52 10.91 -2.39 -3.67
C SER A 52 10.41 -2.00 -2.26
N MET A 53 9.16 -2.34 -1.89
CA MET A 53 8.56 -1.88 -0.64
C MET A 53 9.37 -2.22 0.62
N PRO A 54 9.90 -3.45 0.80
CA PRO A 54 10.72 -3.75 1.98
C PRO A 54 12.01 -2.91 2.04
N PHE A 55 12.57 -2.56 0.89
CA PHE A 55 13.82 -1.80 0.80
C PHE A 55 13.64 -0.28 0.90
N LYS A 56 12.39 0.24 0.85
CA LYS A 56 12.12 1.66 1.13
C LYS A 56 12.59 2.10 2.51
N ALA A 57 12.78 1.16 3.42
CA ALA A 57 13.40 1.38 4.71
C ALA A 57 14.75 2.08 4.63
N TYR A 58 15.60 1.69 3.67
CA TYR A 58 16.96 2.22 3.48
C TYR A 58 16.98 3.64 2.89
N LEU A 59 15.82 4.28 2.70
CA LEU A 59 15.75 5.72 2.45
C LEU A 59 16.16 6.54 3.68
N SER A 60 15.94 5.99 4.88
CA SER A 60 16.31 6.64 6.15
C SER A 60 17.15 5.77 7.07
N GLU A 61 17.12 4.45 6.88
CA GLU A 61 17.92 3.48 7.64
C GLU A 61 19.31 3.30 7.02
N PRO A 62 20.38 3.22 7.83
CA PRO A 62 21.71 2.89 7.33
C PRO A 62 21.81 1.42 6.91
N TRP A 63 22.75 1.12 6.01
CA TRP A 63 23.09 -0.27 5.69
C TRP A 63 23.92 -0.90 6.82
N PRO A 64 23.91 -2.24 6.96
CA PRO A 64 24.62 -2.91 8.05
C PRO A 64 26.14 -2.64 8.10
N TRP A 65 26.75 -2.30 6.97
CA TRP A 65 28.18 -2.04 6.83
C TRP A 65 28.55 -0.55 6.85
N ASP A 66 27.56 0.36 6.90
CA ASP A 66 27.79 1.81 6.91
C ASP A 66 27.89 2.39 8.33
N VAL A 67 27.75 1.55 9.36
CA VAL A 67 27.62 1.97 10.76
C VAL A 67 28.86 1.61 11.55
N ASP A 68 29.32 2.54 12.38
CA ASP A 68 30.32 2.27 13.41
C ASP A 68 29.74 1.35 14.51
N ALA A 69 30.32 0.17 14.67
CA ALA A 69 29.90 -0.84 15.64
C ALA A 69 30.15 -0.41 17.10
N ASN A 70 30.92 0.66 17.34
CA ASN A 70 31.30 1.12 18.67
C ASN A 70 30.19 1.95 19.32
N ILE A 71 29.24 1.28 19.96
CA ILE A 71 28.30 1.94 20.87
C ILE A 71 29.05 2.28 22.17
N PRO A 72 29.13 3.56 22.57
CA PRO A 72 29.82 3.92 23.80
C PRO A 72 29.17 3.20 25.00
N PRO A 73 29.95 2.62 25.92
CA PRO A 73 29.39 2.04 27.13
C PRO A 73 28.67 3.13 27.92
N SER A 74 27.38 2.92 28.21
CA SER A 74 26.64 3.85 29.05
C SER A 74 27.19 3.75 30.49
N PRO A 75 27.50 4.88 31.14
CA PRO A 75 27.84 4.88 32.57
C PRO A 75 26.74 4.19 33.38
N SER A 76 27.12 3.51 34.46
CA SER A 76 26.16 2.85 35.38
C SER A 76 25.32 3.84 36.20
N ASN A 77 25.75 5.10 36.27
CA ASN A 77 25.08 6.17 36.99
C ASN A 77 24.54 7.21 36.01
N PHE A 78 23.23 7.48 36.07
CA PHE A 78 22.54 8.40 35.17
C PHE A 78 23.08 9.85 35.26
N THR A 79 23.44 10.34 36.44
CA THR A 79 24.00 11.69 36.61
C THR A 79 25.33 11.84 35.86
N VAL A 80 26.16 10.79 35.87
CA VAL A 80 27.42 10.76 35.13
C VAL A 80 27.13 10.72 33.63
N PHE A 81 26.16 9.92 33.20
CA PHE A 81 25.69 9.91 31.82
C PHE A 81 25.22 11.30 31.37
N ASN A 82 24.29 11.92 32.09
CA ASN A 82 23.70 13.21 31.74
C ASN A 82 24.78 14.29 31.59
N THR A 83 25.66 14.43 32.58
CA THR A 83 26.73 15.43 32.55
C THR A 83 27.76 15.19 31.45
N SER A 84 28.19 13.94 31.25
CA SER A 84 29.20 13.61 30.23
C SER A 84 28.65 13.68 28.80
N ALA A 85 27.43 13.18 28.56
CA ALA A 85 26.78 13.22 27.25
C ALA A 85 26.45 14.66 26.85
N LEU A 86 25.92 15.47 27.79
CA LEU A 86 25.63 16.88 27.55
C LEU A 86 26.91 17.66 27.19
N ALA A 87 27.98 17.50 27.98
CA ALA A 87 29.25 18.17 27.73
C ALA A 87 29.89 17.75 26.39
N ARG A 88 29.75 16.47 26.00
CA ARG A 88 30.20 15.97 24.69
C ARG A 88 29.44 16.65 23.57
N PHE A 89 28.11 16.63 23.60
CA PHE A 89 27.30 17.19 22.52
C PHE A 89 27.40 18.71 22.41
N GLN A 90 27.49 19.44 23.53
CA GLN A 90 27.75 20.88 23.51
C GLN A 90 29.10 21.23 22.88
N ARG A 91 30.13 20.39 23.08
CA ARG A 91 31.45 20.59 22.49
C ARG A 91 31.45 20.31 20.99
N GLU A 92 30.82 19.21 20.56
CA GLU A 92 30.82 18.76 19.17
C GLU A 92 29.85 19.56 18.29
N TYR A 93 28.71 19.98 18.83
CA TYR A 93 27.64 20.66 18.10
C TYR A 93 27.40 22.07 18.67
N ASN A 94 28.02 23.06 18.04
CA ASN A 94 27.91 24.47 18.41
C ASN A 94 27.89 25.37 17.16
N HIS A 95 27.80 26.69 17.34
CA HIS A 95 27.73 27.64 16.23
C HIS A 95 28.93 27.58 15.27
N SER A 96 30.10 27.13 15.73
CA SER A 96 31.33 27.08 14.94
C SER A 96 31.48 25.78 14.14
N THR A 97 30.87 24.68 14.61
CA THR A 97 30.93 23.37 13.95
C THR A 97 29.75 23.12 13.02
N LEU A 98 28.59 23.73 13.29
CA LEU A 98 27.38 23.55 12.49
C LEU A 98 27.28 24.55 11.33
N PRO A 99 26.66 24.18 10.19
CA PRO A 99 26.49 25.09 9.06
C PRO A 99 25.70 26.36 9.43
N HIS A 100 26.11 27.51 8.90
CA HIS A 100 25.41 28.78 9.12
C HIS A 100 23.98 28.73 8.57
N ALA A 101 23.02 29.34 9.28
CA ALA A 101 21.59 29.40 8.98
C ALA A 101 20.82 28.06 8.97
N ALA A 102 21.45 26.94 9.28
CA ALA A 102 20.79 25.63 9.27
C ALA A 102 20.00 25.37 10.58
N THR A 103 18.68 25.26 10.52
CA THR A 103 17.88 24.85 11.71
C THR A 103 17.92 23.35 11.98
N PHE A 104 18.43 22.57 11.03
CA PHE A 104 18.57 21.12 11.11
C PHE A 104 19.94 20.70 10.56
N TYR A 105 20.58 19.73 11.20
CA TYR A 105 21.82 19.12 10.74
C TYR A 105 21.79 17.61 11.00
N LEU A 106 22.25 16.84 10.01
CA LEU A 106 22.35 15.39 10.08
C LEU A 106 23.83 14.99 10.11
N ASP A 107 24.26 14.43 11.24
CA ASP A 107 25.56 13.78 11.34
C ASP A 107 25.40 12.29 10.99
N THR A 108 25.77 11.93 9.76
CA THR A 108 25.70 10.56 9.28
C THR A 108 26.74 9.65 9.91
N ALA A 109 27.89 10.19 10.35
CA ALA A 109 28.96 9.40 10.96
C ALA A 109 28.56 8.92 12.36
N GLN A 110 27.88 9.78 13.13
CA GLN A 110 27.41 9.45 14.48
C GLN A 110 25.96 8.94 14.55
N SER A 111 25.26 8.86 13.41
CA SER A 111 23.82 8.55 13.35
C SER A 111 22.98 9.48 14.26
N LEU A 112 23.25 10.78 14.12
CA LEU A 112 22.79 11.80 15.05
C LEU A 112 22.12 12.96 14.30
N GLN A 113 21.06 13.50 14.90
CA GLN A 113 20.29 14.61 14.36
C GLN A 113 20.33 15.79 15.32
N VAL A 114 20.60 16.97 14.79
CA VAL A 114 20.65 18.22 15.55
C VAL A 114 19.57 19.15 15.03
N LEU A 115 18.75 19.66 15.95
CA LEU A 115 17.73 20.66 15.71
C LEU A 115 18.06 21.93 16.49
N ARG A 116 17.95 23.08 15.83
CA ARG A 116 18.17 24.40 16.42
C ARG A 116 16.94 25.27 16.24
N THR A 117 16.43 25.82 17.33
CA THR A 117 15.29 26.73 17.33
C THR A 117 15.61 27.98 18.10
N VAL A 118 15.37 29.14 17.50
CA VAL A 118 15.56 30.43 18.17
C VAL A 118 14.32 30.75 18.98
N LEU A 119 14.51 31.00 20.27
CA LEU A 119 13.51 31.39 21.24
C LEU A 119 13.67 32.88 21.54
N GLU A 120 12.67 33.67 21.17
CA GLU A 120 12.61 35.09 21.52
C GLU A 120 12.11 35.27 22.96
N THR A 121 12.91 35.96 23.77
CA THR A 121 12.61 36.26 25.19
C THR A 121 12.27 37.74 25.41
N SER A 122 12.51 38.61 24.43
CA SER A 122 12.09 40.02 24.46
C SER A 122 10.57 40.16 24.57
N ASN A 123 10.12 40.96 25.54
CA ASN A 123 8.72 41.39 25.72
C ASN A 123 7.69 40.28 26.03
N LYS A 124 8.13 39.06 26.37
CA LYS A 124 7.22 38.02 26.87
C LYS A 124 7.18 38.04 28.40
N PRO A 125 5.99 38.24 29.03
CA PRO A 125 5.88 38.12 30.47
C PRO A 125 6.22 36.68 30.90
N PRO A 126 6.82 36.49 32.11
CA PRO A 126 7.10 35.16 32.62
C PRO A 126 5.81 34.33 32.66
N MET A 127 5.87 33.13 32.08
CA MET A 127 4.72 32.25 31.97
C MET A 127 4.55 31.43 33.25
N SER A 128 3.31 31.18 33.66
CA SER A 128 3.04 30.18 34.70
C SER A 128 3.52 28.79 34.23
N ALA A 129 4.15 28.02 35.13
CA ALA A 129 4.60 26.66 34.83
C ALA A 129 3.44 25.77 34.31
N ASN A 130 2.21 26.01 34.76
CA ASN A 130 1.03 25.26 34.35
C ASN A 130 0.59 25.57 32.90
N ASP A 131 0.89 26.78 32.40
CA ASP A 131 0.53 27.18 31.03
C ASP A 131 1.57 26.70 30.01
N CYS A 132 2.80 26.41 30.46
CA CYS A 132 3.91 26.03 29.59
C CYS A 132 3.62 24.85 28.65
N PRO A 133 3.03 23.71 29.12
CA PRO A 133 2.74 22.59 28.23
C PRO A 133 1.77 22.93 27.10
N SER A 134 0.87 23.90 27.31
CA SER A 134 -0.17 24.26 26.34
C SER A 134 0.21 25.43 25.43
N ARG A 135 1.12 26.30 25.87
CA ARG A 135 1.45 27.55 25.17
C ARG A 135 2.91 27.66 24.72
N PHE A 136 3.84 26.98 25.37
CA PHE A 136 5.27 27.12 25.11
C PHE A 136 5.90 25.86 24.50
N LEU A 137 5.56 24.67 24.98
CA LEU A 137 6.08 23.40 24.42
C LEU A 137 5.47 23.08 23.05
N VAL A 138 4.23 23.49 22.84
CA VAL A 138 3.50 23.28 21.59
C VAL A 138 4.22 23.98 20.43
N GLY A 139 4.45 23.26 19.35
CA GLY A 139 5.13 23.76 18.16
C GLY A 139 6.66 23.75 18.24
N LEU A 140 7.27 23.47 19.40
CA LEU A 140 8.72 23.23 19.47
C LEU A 140 9.07 21.94 18.71
N PRO A 141 10.13 21.95 17.88
CA PRO A 141 10.50 20.76 17.14
C PRO A 141 11.05 19.69 18.09
N GLY A 142 10.63 18.45 17.88
CA GLY A 142 10.99 17.33 18.74
C GLY A 142 10.24 17.27 20.08
N SER A 143 9.32 18.20 20.36
CA SER A 143 8.56 18.24 21.63
C SER A 143 7.80 16.95 21.95
N ILE A 144 7.38 16.22 20.93
CA ILE A 144 6.72 14.90 21.05
C ILE A 144 7.64 13.82 21.65
N TYR A 145 8.94 14.08 21.75
CA TYR A 145 9.96 13.19 22.32
C TYR A 145 10.63 13.78 23.57
N PHE A 146 10.13 14.89 24.12
CA PHE A 146 10.68 15.44 25.34
C PHE A 146 10.22 14.62 26.55
N GLY A 147 11.17 14.02 27.27
CA GLY A 147 10.91 13.42 28.58
C GLY A 147 10.67 14.48 29.65
N GLU A 148 10.24 14.05 30.85
CA GLU A 148 9.89 14.91 31.97
C GLU A 148 11.00 15.94 32.31
N SER A 149 12.25 15.50 32.40
CA SER A 149 13.39 16.39 32.71
C SER A 149 13.60 17.48 31.64
N MET A 150 13.42 17.16 30.36
CA MET A 150 13.51 18.13 29.26
C MET A 150 12.33 19.11 29.29
N ARG A 151 11.11 18.61 29.51
CA ARG A 151 9.90 19.45 29.61
C ARG A 151 10.00 20.40 30.80
N SER A 152 10.42 19.90 31.95
CA SER A 152 10.64 20.68 33.17
C SER A 152 11.68 21.79 32.95
N LEU A 153 12.82 21.48 32.31
CA LEU A 153 13.85 22.49 31.99
C LEU A 153 13.33 23.59 31.07
N VAL A 154 12.62 23.23 30.01
CA VAL A 154 12.07 24.20 29.04
C VAL A 154 10.96 25.04 29.67
N CYS A 155 10.15 24.47 30.56
CA CYS A 155 9.13 25.20 31.30
C CYS A 155 9.71 26.12 32.38
N ALA A 156 10.77 25.70 33.07
CA ALA A 156 11.48 26.55 34.01
C ALA A 156 12.14 27.74 33.29
N PHE A 157 12.66 27.52 32.08
CA PHE A 157 13.14 28.60 31.21
C PHE A 157 12.00 29.58 30.85
N ALA A 158 10.85 29.08 30.40
CA ALA A 158 9.69 29.91 30.04
C ALA A 158 9.14 30.74 31.22
N ALA A 159 9.25 30.24 32.44
CA ALA A 159 8.82 30.91 33.66
C ALA A 159 9.84 31.92 34.21
N ALA A 160 11.10 31.89 33.75
CA ALA A 160 12.18 32.67 34.33
C ALA A 160 12.20 34.13 33.86
N ASP A 161 12.71 35.01 34.74
CA ASP A 161 13.17 36.34 34.33
C ASP A 161 14.58 36.23 33.72
N HIS A 162 14.62 36.34 32.40
CA HIS A 162 15.82 36.24 31.58
C HIS A 162 16.81 37.40 31.78
N LYS A 163 16.40 38.47 32.47
CA LYS A 163 17.32 39.55 32.88
C LYS A 163 18.13 39.20 34.11
N LEU A 164 17.60 38.33 34.97
CA LEU A 164 18.19 37.96 36.26
C LEU A 164 18.94 36.63 36.21
N THR A 165 18.51 35.70 35.35
CA THR A 165 19.07 34.35 35.30
C THR A 165 19.70 34.06 33.94
N ASN A 166 20.98 33.67 33.95
CA ASN A 166 21.65 33.15 32.76
C ASN A 166 21.31 31.67 32.56
N TRP A 167 20.71 31.36 31.41
CA TRP A 167 20.32 30.01 31.00
C TRP A 167 21.27 29.37 29.99
N SER A 168 22.34 30.06 29.59
CA SER A 168 23.31 29.55 28.64
C SER A 168 23.99 28.27 29.15
N GLN A 169 24.14 27.29 28.27
CA GLN A 169 24.69 25.95 28.49
C GLN A 169 23.92 25.07 29.49
N ARG A 170 22.74 25.50 29.96
CA ARG A 170 21.87 24.63 30.76
C ARG A 170 21.16 23.64 29.85
N GLY A 171 21.20 22.36 30.24
CA GLY A 171 20.59 21.29 29.46
C GLY A 171 20.43 20.00 30.26
N THR A 172 19.81 19.01 29.62
CA THR A 172 19.65 17.67 30.17
C THR A 172 19.60 16.64 29.04
N CYS A 173 19.97 15.42 29.36
CA CYS A 173 19.94 14.26 28.47
C CYS A 173 19.06 13.15 29.06
N GLY A 174 18.54 12.27 28.20
CA GLY A 174 17.77 11.10 28.58
C GLY A 174 17.88 9.97 27.56
N HIS A 175 17.53 8.77 27.99
CA HIS A 175 17.51 7.59 27.13
C HIS A 175 16.16 7.45 26.41
N THR A 176 16.20 6.97 25.17
CA THR A 176 15.00 6.51 24.46
C THR A 176 14.96 4.99 24.51
N ARG A 177 13.91 4.42 25.11
CA ARG A 177 13.74 2.98 25.31
C ARG A 177 12.53 2.45 24.54
N MET A 178 12.62 1.17 24.20
CA MET A 178 11.51 0.40 23.70
C MET A 178 11.49 -0.98 24.34
N LEU A 179 10.47 -1.26 25.15
CA LEU A 179 10.38 -2.49 25.94
C LEU A 179 11.69 -2.77 26.69
N THR A 180 12.22 -1.76 27.40
CA THR A 180 13.50 -1.79 28.15
C THR A 180 14.80 -1.79 27.31
N ILE A 181 14.71 -1.94 25.98
CA ILE A 181 15.88 -1.87 25.11
C ILE A 181 16.20 -0.40 24.81
N ASN A 182 17.44 0.04 25.04
CA ASN A 182 17.88 1.38 24.68
C ASN A 182 17.99 1.51 23.16
N LEU A 183 17.13 2.34 22.56
CA LEU A 183 17.16 2.66 21.13
C LEU A 183 18.10 3.83 20.81
N GLY A 184 18.38 4.69 21.79
CA GLY A 184 19.18 5.88 21.57
C GLY A 184 19.23 6.81 22.78
N GLU A 185 19.79 7.99 22.55
CA GLU A 185 19.91 9.06 23.52
C GLU A 185 19.44 10.38 22.91
N ALA A 186 18.80 11.21 23.72
CA ALA A 186 18.41 12.55 23.33
C ALA A 186 18.90 13.56 24.37
N CYS A 187 19.30 14.73 23.90
CA CYS A 187 19.76 15.83 24.76
C CYS A 187 19.18 17.15 24.30
N LEU A 188 18.92 18.05 25.24
CA LEU A 188 18.41 19.37 24.97
C LEU A 188 19.17 20.39 25.82
N TRP A 189 19.57 21.51 25.21
CA TRP A 189 20.22 22.59 25.93
C TRP A 189 19.97 23.96 25.30
N LEU A 190 20.23 24.99 26.08
CA LEU A 190 20.03 26.39 25.71
C LEU A 190 21.38 27.08 25.53
N VAL A 191 21.50 27.94 24.53
CA VAL A 191 22.65 28.83 24.32
C VAL A 191 22.14 30.25 24.20
N ALA A 192 22.78 31.20 24.89
CA ALA A 192 22.43 32.62 24.76
C ALA A 192 22.81 33.13 23.36
N GLY A 193 21.91 33.90 22.73
CA GLY A 193 22.10 34.42 21.38
C GLY A 193 21.34 33.62 20.30
N ASN A 194 21.52 34.07 19.07
CA ASN A 194 21.01 33.43 17.87
C ASN A 194 22.15 32.69 17.16
N ASP A 195 22.42 31.47 17.62
CA ASP A 195 23.46 30.60 17.07
C ASP A 195 23.14 30.15 15.63
N VAL A 196 21.87 30.20 15.21
CA VAL A 196 21.48 29.87 13.83
C VAL A 196 22.06 30.91 12.85
N LEU A 197 22.07 32.19 13.23
CA LEU A 197 22.62 33.28 12.43
C LEU A 197 24.00 33.77 12.91
N GLY A 198 24.59 33.11 13.91
CA GLY A 198 25.86 33.52 14.53
C GLY A 198 25.83 34.94 15.11
N ARG A 199 24.69 35.38 15.66
CA ARG A 199 24.52 36.72 16.24
C ARG A 199 24.30 36.66 17.75
N ASP A 200 25.14 37.37 18.48
CA ASP A 200 24.98 37.55 19.92
C ASP A 200 23.92 38.61 20.21
N THR A 201 22.65 38.19 20.22
CA THR A 201 21.52 39.05 20.60
C THR A 201 21.11 38.80 22.05
N THR A 202 21.04 39.88 22.84
CA THR A 202 20.78 39.83 24.29
C THR A 202 19.37 39.36 24.69
N SER A 203 18.46 39.22 23.72
CA SER A 203 17.05 38.90 23.95
C SER A 203 16.58 37.62 23.25
N THR A 204 17.51 36.74 22.91
CA THR A 204 17.24 35.48 22.23
C THR A 204 18.06 34.37 22.84
N TYR A 205 17.50 33.17 22.85
CA TYR A 205 18.23 31.95 23.14
C TYR A 205 18.06 30.99 21.98
N THR A 206 19.05 30.15 21.72
CA THR A 206 18.94 29.04 20.79
C THR A 206 18.77 27.74 21.58
N LEU A 207 17.65 27.06 21.35
CA LEU A 207 17.39 25.73 21.84
C LEU A 207 17.98 24.71 20.88
N TYR A 208 18.90 23.90 21.40
CA TYR A 208 19.44 22.73 20.73
C TYR A 208 18.69 21.51 21.21
N TYR A 209 18.28 20.66 20.27
CA TYR A 209 17.79 19.32 20.54
C TYR A 209 18.56 18.34 19.68
N VAL A 210 19.14 17.33 20.31
CA VAL A 210 19.92 16.29 19.68
C VAL A 210 19.25 14.94 19.91
N LEU A 211 19.15 14.15 18.85
CA LEU A 211 18.69 12.77 18.90
C LEU A 211 19.71 11.87 18.21
N ARG A 212 20.30 10.96 18.98
CA ARG A 212 21.20 9.92 18.48
C ARG A 212 20.52 8.57 18.54
N VAL A 213 20.58 7.81 17.46
CA VAL A 213 20.03 6.45 17.40
C VAL A 213 21.17 5.44 17.47
N TYR A 214 21.02 4.42 18.32
CA TYR A 214 21.96 3.32 18.41
C TYR A 214 21.70 2.32 17.29
N ALA A 215 22.77 1.99 16.57
CA ALA A 215 22.73 1.10 15.44
C ALA A 215 23.52 -0.16 15.76
N TYR A 216 22.79 -1.24 16.10
CA TYR A 216 23.36 -2.55 16.41
C TYR A 216 23.61 -3.33 15.11
N PRO A 217 24.85 -3.64 14.71
CA PRO A 217 25.14 -4.26 13.42
C PRO A 217 24.42 -5.59 13.21
N GLU A 218 24.35 -6.44 14.24
CA GLU A 218 23.62 -7.72 14.20
C GLU A 218 22.12 -7.52 13.89
N TRP A 219 21.52 -6.49 14.50
CA TRP A 219 20.12 -6.13 14.26
C TRP A 219 19.90 -5.62 12.83
N LEU A 220 20.84 -4.84 12.29
CA LEU A 220 20.78 -4.36 10.91
C LEU A 220 20.89 -5.51 9.89
N TRP A 221 21.78 -6.47 10.13
CA TRP A 221 21.88 -7.68 9.30
C TRP A 221 20.60 -8.52 9.35
N LEU A 222 20.01 -8.68 10.54
CA LEU A 222 18.72 -9.37 10.69
C LEU A 222 17.61 -8.67 9.91
N LYS A 223 17.51 -7.33 10.00
CA LYS A 223 16.57 -6.52 9.20
C LYS A 223 16.77 -6.74 7.69
N LEU A 224 18.02 -6.73 7.23
CA LEU A 224 18.34 -6.93 5.80
C LEU A 224 17.90 -8.32 5.32
N LEU A 225 18.28 -9.38 6.03
CA LEU A 225 17.89 -10.76 5.71
C LEU A 225 16.36 -10.92 5.71
N TYR A 226 15.70 -10.33 6.70
CA TYR A 226 14.23 -10.30 6.78
C TYR A 226 13.59 -9.67 5.54
N ARG A 227 14.10 -8.51 5.10
CA ARG A 227 13.59 -7.79 3.92
C ARG A 227 13.85 -8.51 2.61
N VAL A 228 14.99 -9.17 2.46
CA VAL A 228 15.29 -10.05 1.33
C VAL A 228 14.28 -11.21 1.27
N PHE A 229 14.06 -11.89 2.41
CA PHE A 229 13.08 -12.97 2.49
C PHE A 229 11.66 -12.50 2.17
N LEU A 230 11.24 -11.36 2.73
CA LEU A 230 9.93 -10.76 2.46
C LEU A 230 9.76 -10.42 0.97
N THR A 231 10.79 -9.89 0.33
CA THR A 231 10.80 -9.60 -1.12
C THR A 231 10.64 -10.87 -1.94
N CYS A 232 11.41 -11.92 -1.63
CA CYS A 232 11.29 -13.23 -2.29
C CYS A 232 9.90 -13.84 -2.08
N TYR A 233 9.32 -13.69 -0.88
CA TYR A 233 7.99 -14.18 -0.57
C TYR A 233 6.90 -13.45 -1.39
N VAL A 234 6.97 -12.12 -1.49
CA VAL A 234 6.05 -11.32 -2.33
C VAL A 234 6.20 -11.69 -3.81
N LEU A 235 7.44 -11.86 -4.31
CA LEU A 235 7.69 -12.28 -5.69
C LEU A 235 7.07 -13.65 -5.98
N ARG A 236 7.30 -14.64 -5.09
CA ARG A 236 6.72 -15.98 -5.22
C ARG A 236 5.19 -15.94 -5.18
N LEU A 237 4.59 -15.09 -4.32
CA LEU A 237 3.15 -14.91 -4.24
C LEU A 237 2.59 -14.35 -5.56
N LEU A 238 3.19 -13.28 -6.08
CA LEU A 238 2.78 -12.64 -7.34
C LEU A 238 2.94 -13.59 -8.53
N TRP A 239 4.03 -14.35 -8.56
CA TRP A 239 4.23 -15.36 -9.60
C TRP A 239 3.15 -16.44 -9.55
N ARG A 240 2.91 -17.03 -8.38
CA ARG A 240 1.95 -18.13 -8.24
C ARG A 240 0.50 -17.71 -8.44
N ARG A 241 0.12 -16.51 -8.01
CA ARG A 241 -1.28 -16.06 -8.02
C ARG A 241 -1.66 -15.13 -9.17
N TYR A 242 -0.68 -14.55 -9.88
CA TYR A 242 -0.97 -13.56 -10.92
C TYR A 242 -0.27 -13.85 -12.24
N TYR A 243 1.06 -13.72 -12.28
CA TYR A 243 1.82 -13.77 -13.53
C TYR A 243 1.90 -15.17 -14.12
N GLY A 244 2.00 -16.22 -13.30
CA GLY A 244 1.94 -17.62 -13.72
C GLY A 244 0.60 -17.96 -14.38
N PRO A 245 -0.55 -17.74 -13.69
CA PRO A 245 -1.88 -17.91 -14.28
C PRO A 245 -2.11 -17.11 -15.56
N TYR A 246 -1.54 -15.91 -15.66
CA TYR A 246 -1.58 -15.11 -16.88
C TYR A 246 -0.81 -15.76 -18.04
N LEU A 247 0.43 -16.23 -17.81
CA LEU A 247 1.22 -16.93 -18.83
C LEU A 247 0.53 -18.23 -19.27
N GLN A 248 -0.14 -18.93 -18.35
CA GLN A 248 -0.94 -20.11 -18.68
C GLN A 248 -2.13 -19.74 -19.57
N LEU A 249 -2.86 -18.66 -19.26
CA LEU A 249 -3.95 -18.16 -20.10
C LEU A 249 -3.49 -17.85 -21.52
N GLU A 250 -2.35 -17.18 -21.69
CA GLU A 250 -1.80 -16.88 -23.01
C GLU A 250 -1.49 -18.14 -23.83
N ARG A 251 -0.89 -19.16 -23.18
CA ARG A 251 -0.59 -20.44 -23.82
C ARG A 251 -1.87 -21.16 -24.26
N ILE A 252 -2.89 -21.19 -23.41
CA ILE A 252 -4.17 -21.83 -23.74
C ILE A 252 -4.85 -21.08 -24.88
N LEU A 253 -4.89 -19.74 -24.84
CA LEU A 253 -5.46 -18.90 -25.90
C LEU A 253 -4.76 -19.08 -27.25
N ALA A 254 -3.44 -19.26 -27.25
CA ALA A 254 -2.66 -19.46 -28.48
C ALA A 254 -2.94 -20.81 -29.15
N VAL A 255 -3.41 -21.81 -28.39
CA VAL A 255 -3.69 -23.16 -28.90
C VAL A 255 -5.18 -23.35 -29.19
N HIS A 256 -6.06 -22.97 -28.26
CA HIS A 256 -7.49 -23.30 -28.31
C HIS A 256 -8.38 -22.09 -28.65
N GLY A 257 -7.84 -20.88 -28.59
CA GLY A 257 -8.65 -19.66 -28.65
C GLY A 257 -9.48 -19.45 -27.36
N HIS A 258 -10.50 -18.59 -27.43
CA HIS A 258 -11.32 -18.23 -26.26
C HIS A 258 -12.49 -19.20 -26.01
N ARG A 259 -12.85 -20.02 -27.01
CA ARG A 259 -14.00 -20.94 -27.03
C ARG A 259 -13.63 -22.25 -27.71
N THR A 260 -14.23 -23.35 -27.27
CA THR A 260 -13.96 -24.70 -27.81
C THR A 260 -14.69 -24.98 -29.13
N ASP A 261 -15.74 -24.23 -29.45
CA ASP A 261 -16.60 -24.43 -30.63
C ASP A 261 -16.26 -23.50 -31.83
N LEU A 262 -15.05 -22.93 -31.85
CA LEU A 262 -14.61 -22.02 -32.92
C LEU A 262 -14.30 -22.80 -34.21
N LYS A 263 -15.07 -22.52 -35.29
CA LYS A 263 -14.87 -23.15 -36.61
C LYS A 263 -13.56 -22.71 -37.27
N ASN A 264 -13.22 -21.41 -37.23
CA ASN A 264 -12.07 -20.80 -37.92
C ASN A 264 -11.09 -20.13 -36.95
N ALA A 265 -10.32 -20.90 -36.18
CA ALA A 265 -9.42 -20.38 -35.14
C ALA A 265 -8.41 -19.30 -35.66
N GLY A 266 -7.91 -19.44 -36.89
CA GLY A 266 -6.95 -18.49 -37.47
C GLY A 266 -7.50 -17.13 -37.85
N ALA A 267 -8.83 -16.97 -37.93
CA ALA A 267 -9.48 -15.67 -38.12
C ALA A 267 -9.43 -14.81 -36.84
N TRP A 268 -9.10 -15.42 -35.70
CA TRP A 268 -9.15 -14.77 -34.40
C TRP A 268 -7.80 -14.20 -33.97
N ARG A 269 -7.86 -12.97 -33.48
CA ARG A 269 -6.76 -12.27 -32.82
C ARG A 269 -7.18 -11.82 -31.43
N TYR A 270 -6.39 -12.16 -30.44
CA TYR A 270 -6.62 -11.81 -29.04
C TYR A 270 -5.66 -10.71 -28.60
N VAL A 271 -6.19 -9.73 -27.86
CA VAL A 271 -5.35 -8.76 -27.13
C VAL A 271 -5.64 -8.90 -25.64
N VAL A 272 -4.62 -9.28 -24.88
CA VAL A 272 -4.72 -9.39 -23.43
C VAL A 272 -4.28 -8.09 -22.78
N VAL A 273 -5.17 -7.49 -21.98
CA VAL A 273 -4.95 -6.26 -21.22
C VAL A 273 -4.80 -6.64 -19.76
N LEU A 274 -3.57 -6.53 -19.25
CA LEU A 274 -3.24 -6.86 -17.87
C LEU A 274 -3.83 -5.86 -16.87
N GLY A 275 -4.20 -6.39 -15.71
CA GLY A 275 -4.56 -5.60 -14.55
C GLY A 275 -3.36 -5.27 -13.66
N ASP A 276 -3.68 -4.69 -12.52
CA ASP A 276 -2.76 -4.34 -11.44
C ASP A 276 -2.83 -5.39 -10.32
N PRO A 277 -1.75 -6.15 -10.07
CA PRO A 277 -1.74 -7.20 -9.06
C PRO A 277 -1.65 -6.69 -7.62
N THR A 278 -1.47 -5.38 -7.40
CA THR A 278 -1.26 -4.78 -6.07
C THR A 278 -2.25 -5.29 -5.03
N ALA A 279 -3.54 -5.33 -5.35
CA ALA A 279 -4.57 -5.77 -4.41
C ALA A 279 -4.34 -7.21 -3.89
N LEU A 280 -3.77 -8.11 -4.69
CA LEU A 280 -3.51 -9.50 -4.28
C LEU A 280 -2.47 -9.60 -3.16
N VAL A 281 -1.48 -8.72 -3.19
CA VAL A 281 -0.46 -8.62 -2.14
C VAL A 281 -1.07 -7.99 -0.89
N LEU A 282 -1.79 -6.88 -1.07
CA LEU A 282 -2.41 -6.13 0.03
C LEU A 282 -3.50 -6.93 0.77
N MET A 283 -4.17 -7.85 0.08
CA MET A 283 -5.19 -8.73 0.67
C MET A 283 -4.59 -9.91 1.43
N ASN A 284 -3.32 -10.23 1.21
CA ASN A 284 -2.66 -11.33 1.91
C ASN A 284 -2.27 -10.90 3.32
N THR A 285 -3.01 -11.39 4.31
CA THR A 285 -2.77 -11.01 5.71
C THR A 285 -1.37 -11.38 6.20
N ASN A 286 -0.75 -12.45 5.70
CA ASN A 286 0.60 -12.81 6.13
C ASN A 286 1.62 -11.80 5.60
N VAL A 287 1.41 -11.27 4.39
CA VAL A 287 2.23 -10.19 3.85
C VAL A 287 2.01 -8.90 4.65
N ALA A 288 0.74 -8.53 4.90
CA ALA A 288 0.43 -7.31 5.66
C ALA A 288 1.00 -7.35 7.09
N LEU A 289 0.93 -8.49 7.78
CA LEU A 289 1.54 -8.68 9.10
C LEU A 289 3.07 -8.68 9.04
N ALA A 290 3.68 -9.20 7.97
CA ALA A 290 5.13 -9.14 7.79
C ALA A 290 5.61 -7.70 7.58
N PHE A 291 4.92 -6.91 6.77
CA PHE A 291 5.23 -5.47 6.65
C PHE A 291 4.95 -4.69 7.94
N LEU A 292 3.93 -5.08 8.71
CA LEU A 292 3.70 -4.50 10.03
C LEU A 292 4.88 -4.78 10.96
N LEU A 293 5.40 -6.02 10.97
CA LEU A 293 6.58 -6.39 11.73
C LEU A 293 7.83 -5.63 11.26
N ASP A 294 8.02 -5.46 9.94
CA ASP A 294 9.11 -4.66 9.37
C ASP A 294 9.10 -3.21 9.86
N ILE A 295 7.92 -2.61 10.05
CA ILE A 295 7.78 -1.28 10.66
C ILE A 295 8.18 -1.31 12.13
N TRP A 296 7.74 -2.33 12.88
CA TRP A 296 8.03 -2.47 14.31
C TRP A 296 9.52 -2.63 14.60
N ILE A 297 10.22 -3.47 13.83
CA ILE A 297 11.68 -3.63 13.99
C ILE A 297 12.44 -2.36 13.61
N SER A 298 11.81 -1.42 12.91
CA SER A 298 12.35 -0.14 12.42
C SER A 298 11.76 1.07 13.16
N SER A 299 11.27 0.87 14.39
CA SER A 299 10.62 1.91 15.20
C SER A 299 11.54 3.10 15.50
N ASP A 300 12.83 2.82 15.70
CA ASP A 300 13.89 3.80 15.90
C ASP A 300 13.95 4.80 14.75
N THR A 301 14.03 4.28 13.52
CA THR A 301 14.12 5.12 12.32
C THR A 301 12.78 5.71 11.92
N LEU A 302 11.66 5.09 12.33
CA LEU A 302 10.34 5.69 12.20
C LEU A 302 10.25 7.00 13.00
N GLY A 303 10.70 7.03 14.25
CA GLY A 303 10.73 8.25 15.06
C GLY A 303 11.60 9.34 14.44
N VAL A 304 12.76 8.95 13.91
CA VAL A 304 13.64 9.84 13.14
C VAL A 304 12.95 10.42 11.91
N ALA A 305 12.27 9.62 11.11
CA ALA A 305 11.56 10.09 9.93
C ALA A 305 10.41 11.04 10.27
N ILE A 306 9.69 10.78 11.38
CA ILE A 306 8.67 11.69 11.92
C ILE A 306 9.30 13.04 12.28
N LEU A 307 10.43 13.04 12.99
CA LEU A 307 11.16 14.26 13.35
C LEU A 307 11.60 15.04 12.10
N ARG A 308 12.22 14.38 11.13
CA ARG A 308 12.63 15.00 9.86
C ARG A 308 11.44 15.55 9.07
N SER A 309 10.29 14.89 9.15
CA SER A 309 9.07 15.33 8.46
C SER A 309 8.50 16.66 8.98
N SER A 310 8.96 17.13 10.15
CA SER A 310 8.61 18.45 10.71
C SER A 310 9.48 19.59 10.16
N GLN A 311 10.55 19.28 9.41
CA GLN A 311 11.52 20.26 8.93
C GLN A 311 11.12 20.81 7.54
N ASN A 312 10.99 22.13 7.43
CA ASN A 312 10.58 22.80 6.19
C ASN A 312 11.74 23.44 5.40
N GLN A 313 12.96 23.45 5.96
CA GLN A 313 14.12 24.11 5.33
C GLN A 313 14.84 23.22 4.30
N ASP A 314 14.85 21.90 4.52
CA ASP A 314 15.46 20.92 3.62
C ASP A 314 14.35 20.09 2.93
N ILE A 315 13.85 20.63 1.81
CA ILE A 315 12.75 20.00 1.04
C ILE A 315 13.14 18.59 0.55
N PRO A 316 14.36 18.34 0.01
CA PRO A 316 14.78 16.98 -0.33
C PRO A 316 14.69 16.00 0.85
N LEU A 317 15.19 16.36 2.02
CA LEU A 317 15.12 15.51 3.21
C LEU A 317 13.68 15.28 3.68
N LEU A 318 12.85 16.32 3.62
CA LEU A 318 11.42 16.24 3.90
C LEU A 318 10.74 15.22 2.98
N LEU A 319 10.98 15.30 1.66
CA LEU A 319 10.41 14.39 0.66
C LEU A 319 10.88 12.95 0.87
N ILE A 320 12.15 12.73 1.16
CA ILE A 320 12.70 11.40 1.49
C ILE A 320 12.02 10.84 2.75
N SER A 321 11.81 11.69 3.76
CA SER A 321 11.13 11.31 5.00
C SER A 321 9.67 10.95 4.76
N PHE A 322 8.96 11.66 3.89
CA PHE A 322 7.59 11.29 3.48
C PHE A 322 7.56 9.98 2.68
N LEU A 323 8.53 9.76 1.80
CA LEU A 323 8.64 8.49 1.08
C LEU A 323 8.90 7.31 2.03
N TYR A 324 9.74 7.48 3.05
CA TYR A 324 9.93 6.50 4.12
C TYR A 324 8.63 6.28 4.90
N LEU A 325 7.98 7.37 5.33
CA LEU A 325 6.73 7.32 6.10
C LEU A 325 5.59 6.68 5.32
N SER A 326 5.63 6.64 3.98
CA SER A 326 4.63 5.91 3.19
C SER A 326 4.50 4.43 3.60
N ARG A 327 5.52 3.84 4.25
CA ARG A 327 5.46 2.48 4.84
C ARG A 327 4.33 2.33 5.88
N VAL A 328 3.95 3.38 6.61
CA VAL A 328 2.91 3.31 7.65
C VAL A 328 1.53 2.90 7.11
N VAL A 329 1.31 2.98 5.80
CA VAL A 329 0.09 2.46 5.13
C VAL A 329 -0.15 0.98 5.40
N TRP A 330 0.91 0.20 5.66
CA TRP A 330 0.78 -1.22 5.98
C TRP A 330 0.08 -1.48 7.31
N ILE A 331 0.08 -0.51 8.24
CA ILE A 331 -0.74 -0.58 9.47
C ILE A 331 -2.23 -0.63 9.10
N ALA A 332 -2.65 0.26 8.19
CA ALA A 332 -4.01 0.32 7.69
C ALA A 332 -4.38 -0.98 6.93
N TYR A 333 -3.50 -1.50 6.07
CA TYR A 333 -3.74 -2.76 5.37
C TYR A 333 -3.82 -3.96 6.34
N ALA A 334 -2.94 -4.03 7.34
CA ALA A 334 -2.98 -5.09 8.36
C ALA A 334 -4.28 -5.05 9.16
N ALA A 335 -4.73 -3.87 9.60
CA ALA A 335 -6.00 -3.70 10.29
C ALA A 335 -7.19 -4.18 9.45
N ILE A 336 -7.24 -3.79 8.17
CA ILE A 336 -8.27 -4.24 7.24
C ILE A 336 -8.21 -5.76 7.02
N CYS A 337 -7.03 -6.35 6.87
CA CYS A 337 -6.87 -7.80 6.71
C CYS A 337 -7.34 -8.58 7.94
N LEU A 338 -7.05 -8.09 9.15
CA LEU A 338 -7.50 -8.69 10.41
C LEU A 338 -9.02 -8.61 10.53
N VAL A 339 -9.61 -7.45 10.23
CA VAL A 339 -11.07 -7.28 10.20
C VAL A 339 -11.71 -8.14 9.11
N SER A 340 -11.10 -8.26 7.94
CA SER A 340 -11.55 -9.16 6.86
C SER A 340 -11.65 -10.62 7.34
N ARG A 341 -10.61 -11.12 8.03
CA ARG A 341 -10.62 -12.46 8.66
C ARG A 341 -11.68 -12.58 9.76
N TRP A 342 -11.83 -11.56 10.59
CA TRP A 342 -12.85 -11.53 11.64
C TRP A 342 -14.28 -11.57 11.07
N LEU A 343 -14.57 -10.72 10.07
CA LEU A 343 -15.86 -10.69 9.38
C LEU A 343 -16.21 -12.05 8.78
N LYS A 344 -15.23 -12.72 8.17
CA LYS A 344 -15.36 -14.07 7.62
C LYS A 344 -15.68 -15.13 8.66
N ARG A 345 -14.94 -15.14 9.77
CA ARG A 345 -15.17 -16.09 10.87
C ARG A 345 -16.58 -15.95 11.43
N HIS A 346 -17.06 -14.71 11.60
CA HIS A 346 -18.38 -14.42 12.17
C HIS A 346 -19.53 -14.33 11.16
N GLY A 347 -19.28 -14.49 9.85
CA GLY A 347 -20.34 -14.37 8.82
C GLY A 347 -20.97 -12.97 8.73
N ASN A 348 -20.21 -11.93 9.10
CA ASN A 348 -20.65 -10.53 9.17
C ASN A 348 -20.15 -9.69 7.99
N GLU A 349 -19.79 -10.32 6.87
CA GLU A 349 -19.18 -9.67 5.69
C GLU A 349 -20.07 -8.54 5.14
N HIS A 350 -21.39 -8.64 5.31
CA HIS A 350 -22.36 -7.64 4.91
C HIS A 350 -22.31 -6.31 5.68
N ARG A 351 -21.62 -6.28 6.84
CA ARG A 351 -21.50 -5.09 7.72
C ARG A 351 -20.38 -4.14 7.31
N PHE A 352 -19.52 -4.53 6.38
CA PHE A 352 -18.34 -3.75 6.00
C PHE A 352 -18.35 -3.43 4.50
N ALA A 353 -18.08 -2.18 4.14
CA ALA A 353 -17.90 -1.78 2.76
C ALA A 353 -16.47 -2.02 2.30
N GLN A 354 -16.29 -2.56 1.09
CA GLN A 354 -14.97 -2.71 0.48
C GLN A 354 -14.24 -1.36 0.38
N VAL A 355 -12.98 -1.36 0.81
CA VAL A 355 -12.08 -0.21 0.69
C VAL A 355 -11.26 -0.34 -0.59
N ASP A 356 -11.14 0.75 -1.36
CA ASP A 356 -10.25 0.84 -2.50
C ASP A 356 -8.81 1.05 -2.00
N PRO A 357 -7.85 0.17 -2.35
CA PRO A 357 -6.47 0.30 -1.87
C PRO A 357 -5.76 1.59 -2.23
N THR A 358 -6.08 2.17 -3.40
CA THR A 358 -5.46 3.42 -3.86
C THR A 358 -6.02 4.59 -3.09
N LEU A 359 -7.35 4.64 -2.92
CA LEU A 359 -7.99 5.66 -2.10
C LEU A 359 -7.45 5.61 -0.67
N LEU A 360 -7.29 4.41 -0.11
CA LEU A 360 -6.71 4.25 1.22
C LEU A 360 -5.28 4.80 1.30
N ALA A 361 -4.43 4.47 0.34
CA ALA A 361 -3.06 4.97 0.30
C ALA A 361 -3.00 6.50 0.26
N VAL A 362 -3.86 7.13 -0.55
CA VAL A 362 -3.97 8.60 -0.63
C VAL A 362 -4.42 9.18 0.71
N LEU A 363 -5.47 8.63 1.33
CA LEU A 363 -6.00 9.11 2.59
C LEU A 363 -4.99 8.97 3.73
N VAL A 364 -4.30 7.83 3.82
CA VAL A 364 -3.25 7.60 4.81
C VAL A 364 -2.06 8.54 4.61
N SER A 365 -1.69 8.83 3.36
CA SER A 365 -0.60 9.76 3.04
C SER A 365 -0.90 11.20 3.50
N ILE A 366 -2.17 11.58 3.61
CA ILE A 366 -2.60 12.88 4.15
C ILE A 366 -2.75 12.80 5.68
N TYR A 367 -3.37 11.72 6.17
CA TYR A 367 -3.69 11.53 7.58
C TYR A 367 -2.45 11.37 8.46
N GLY A 368 -1.41 10.66 8.00
CA GLY A 368 -0.18 10.43 8.77
C GLY A 368 0.57 11.73 9.13
N PRO A 369 0.91 12.60 8.16
CA PRO A 369 1.50 13.91 8.43
C PRO A 369 0.60 14.80 9.29
N LEU A 370 -0.71 14.81 9.03
CA LEU A 370 -1.66 15.56 9.85
C LEU A 370 -1.64 15.10 11.32
N LEU A 371 -1.63 13.79 11.57
CA LEU A 371 -1.58 13.24 12.92
C LEU A 371 -0.28 13.60 13.64
N THR A 372 0.84 13.58 12.91
CA THR A 372 2.16 13.99 13.43
C THR A 372 2.18 15.47 13.79
N TRP A 373 1.63 16.32 12.92
CA TRP A 373 1.51 17.75 13.15
C TRP A 373 0.63 18.03 14.38
N LEU A 374 -0.54 17.37 14.48
CA LEU A 374 -1.43 17.47 15.64
C LEU A 374 -0.72 17.05 16.94
N GLY A 375 0.10 16.00 16.90
CA GLY A 375 0.89 15.51 18.04
C GLY A 375 1.81 16.56 18.66
N SER A 376 2.38 17.45 17.85
CA SER A 376 3.30 18.51 18.29
C SER A 376 2.64 19.89 18.46
N ASN A 377 1.54 20.16 17.74
CA ASN A 377 0.94 21.50 17.66
C ASN A 377 -0.40 21.62 18.41
N VAL A 378 -0.92 20.54 19.00
CA VAL A 378 -2.16 20.57 19.79
C VAL A 378 -1.89 20.05 21.19
N SER A 379 -2.11 20.90 22.19
CA SER A 379 -1.81 20.62 23.61
C SER A 379 -2.40 19.29 24.10
N PHE A 380 -3.65 18.97 23.78
CA PHE A 380 -4.28 17.70 24.18
C PHE A 380 -3.50 16.47 23.66
N PHE A 381 -3.10 16.49 22.39
CA PHE A 381 -2.33 15.39 21.82
C PHE A 381 -0.94 15.33 22.42
N LEU A 382 -0.24 16.47 22.53
CA LEU A 382 1.10 16.53 23.13
C LEU A 382 1.12 15.98 24.57
N SER A 383 0.13 16.34 25.40
CA SER A 383 -0.03 15.80 26.75
C SER A 383 -0.32 14.30 26.75
N THR A 384 -1.11 13.81 25.79
CA THR A 384 -1.38 12.37 25.63
C THR A 384 -0.11 11.61 25.25
N TYR A 385 0.68 12.12 24.30
CA TYR A 385 1.97 11.51 23.92
C TYR A 385 2.94 11.49 25.10
N SER A 386 3.06 12.62 25.83
CA SER A 386 3.94 12.71 27.00
C SER A 386 3.57 11.68 28.07
N TYR A 387 2.27 11.56 28.40
CA TYR A 387 1.78 10.55 29.34
C TYR A 387 2.12 9.12 28.88
N LEU A 388 1.91 8.81 27.59
CA LEU A 388 2.18 7.48 27.05
C LEU A 388 3.68 7.12 27.01
N LEU A 389 4.57 8.12 26.92
CA LEU A 389 6.02 7.91 26.99
C LEU A 389 6.50 7.54 28.40
N GLU A 390 5.77 7.93 29.43
CA GLU A 390 6.26 7.89 30.82
C GLU A 390 5.47 6.92 31.71
N CYS A 391 4.24 6.55 31.35
CA CYS A 391 3.38 5.76 32.23
C CYS A 391 3.87 4.31 32.47
N LEU A 392 4.81 3.79 31.67
CA LEU A 392 5.45 2.50 31.89
C LEU A 392 6.78 2.59 32.64
N LEU A 393 7.30 3.80 32.87
CA LEU A 393 8.60 4.02 33.49
C LEU A 393 8.45 4.30 34.97
N THR A 394 9.38 3.75 35.74
CA THR A 394 9.59 4.11 37.15
C THR A 394 10.58 5.25 37.31
N ASP A 395 11.46 5.44 36.33
CA ASP A 395 12.55 6.42 36.24
C ASP A 395 12.25 7.50 35.18
N GLN A 396 11.15 8.24 35.36
CA GLN A 396 10.61 9.19 34.37
C GLN A 396 11.57 10.35 34.03
N ASP A 397 12.50 10.68 34.92
CA ASP A 397 13.51 11.72 34.68
C ASP A 397 14.65 11.25 33.77
N GLU A 398 14.86 9.94 33.66
CA GLU A 398 16.02 9.33 33.01
C GLU A 398 15.75 8.87 31.57
N ALA A 399 14.51 8.49 31.28
CA ALA A 399 14.16 7.84 30.02
C ALA A 399 12.75 8.16 29.53
N ILE A 400 12.50 7.84 28.26
CA ILE A 400 11.18 7.74 27.65
C ILE A 400 10.97 6.34 27.08
N GLU A 401 9.73 5.84 27.09
CA GLU A 401 9.36 4.52 26.57
C GLU A 401 8.39 4.64 25.38
N VAL A 402 8.87 4.26 24.20
CA VAL A 402 8.17 4.56 22.93
C VAL A 402 7.10 3.51 22.58
N PHE A 403 7.08 2.34 23.25
CA PHE A 403 6.18 1.24 22.90
C PHE A 403 4.69 1.63 22.89
N LEU A 404 4.18 2.27 23.94
CA LEU A 404 2.76 2.64 24.00
C LEU A 404 2.41 3.74 23.00
N VAL A 405 3.31 4.69 22.77
CA VAL A 405 3.16 5.70 21.72
C VAL A 405 3.04 5.05 20.35
N ALA A 406 3.90 4.06 20.04
CA ALA A 406 3.83 3.32 18.80
C ALA A 406 2.49 2.55 18.65
N VAL A 407 2.02 1.88 19.71
CA VAL A 407 0.71 1.20 19.72
C VAL A 407 -0.43 2.20 19.49
N PHE A 408 -0.42 3.33 20.19
CA PHE A 408 -1.42 4.38 20.05
C PHE A 408 -1.47 4.93 18.62
N TYR A 409 -0.31 5.25 18.05
CA TYR A 409 -0.18 5.69 16.66
C TYR A 409 -0.74 4.65 15.69
N MET A 410 -0.44 3.36 15.88
CA MET A 410 -0.98 2.30 15.04
C MET A 410 -2.50 2.14 15.15
N VAL A 411 -3.06 2.26 16.36
CA VAL A 411 -4.51 2.21 16.56
C VAL A 411 -5.19 3.35 15.80
N LEU A 412 -4.64 4.56 15.88
CA LEU A 412 -5.15 5.71 15.13
C LEU A 412 -5.09 5.48 13.62
N MET A 413 -3.93 5.08 13.10
CA MET A 413 -3.73 4.80 11.67
C MET A 413 -4.60 3.65 11.16
N GLY A 414 -4.78 2.60 11.96
CA GLY A 414 -5.64 1.45 11.65
C GLY A 414 -7.13 1.75 11.78
N SER A 415 -7.53 2.68 12.66
CA SER A 415 -8.94 3.00 12.90
C SER A 415 -9.61 3.68 11.70
N MET A 416 -8.88 4.54 10.98
CA MET A 416 -9.38 5.34 9.86
C MET A 416 -10.05 4.49 8.75
N PRO A 417 -9.40 3.48 8.15
CA PRO A 417 -10.05 2.63 7.15
C PRO A 417 -11.23 1.83 7.70
N LEU A 418 -11.18 1.45 8.98
CA LEU A 418 -12.24 0.68 9.61
C LEU A 418 -13.49 1.54 9.80
N LEU A 419 -13.32 2.75 10.32
CA LEU A 419 -14.37 3.76 10.43
C LEU A 419 -14.99 4.04 9.06
N TYR A 420 -14.18 4.24 8.02
CA TYR A 420 -14.69 4.38 6.65
C TYR A 420 -15.52 3.16 6.22
N GLY A 421 -14.98 1.95 6.37
CA GLY A 421 -15.64 0.72 5.91
C GLY A 421 -16.96 0.43 6.62
N PHE A 422 -17.05 0.65 7.93
CA PHE A 422 -18.29 0.51 8.68
C PHE A 422 -19.26 1.67 8.40
N SER A 423 -18.82 2.93 8.48
CA SER A 423 -19.69 4.09 8.29
C SER A 423 -20.29 4.18 6.89
N VAL A 424 -19.50 3.94 5.84
CA VAL A 424 -20.02 3.96 4.46
C VAL A 424 -21.10 2.90 4.25
N ARG A 425 -20.99 1.76 4.94
CA ARG A 425 -22.01 0.71 4.82
C ARG A 425 -23.33 1.12 5.48
N HIS A 426 -23.26 1.81 6.63
CA HIS A 426 -24.43 2.30 7.35
C HIS A 426 -25.10 3.49 6.65
N LEU A 427 -24.31 4.37 6.02
CA LEU A 427 -24.80 5.59 5.39
C LEU A 427 -25.28 5.37 3.94
N ARG A 428 -24.78 4.36 3.22
CA ARG A 428 -25.21 4.12 1.84
C ARG A 428 -26.53 3.37 1.77
N PRO A 429 -27.52 3.86 1.00
CA PRO A 429 -28.72 3.10 0.70
C PRO A 429 -28.33 1.77 0.04
N ARG A 430 -29.11 0.71 0.31
CA ARG A 430 -28.90 -0.60 -0.32
C ARG A 430 -28.92 -0.41 -1.84
N LYS A 431 -27.78 -0.65 -2.49
CA LYS A 431 -27.69 -0.61 -3.95
C LYS A 431 -28.59 -1.71 -4.52
N VAL A 432 -29.50 -1.34 -5.40
CA VAL A 432 -30.18 -2.28 -6.29
C VAL A 432 -29.14 -2.70 -7.33
N ALA A 433 -28.86 -3.99 -7.43
CA ALA A 433 -27.93 -4.50 -8.43
C ALA A 433 -28.41 -4.03 -9.82
N PRO A 434 -27.53 -3.43 -10.66
CA PRO A 434 -27.91 -2.97 -11.98
C PRO A 434 -28.49 -4.13 -12.80
N LEU A 435 -29.57 -3.85 -13.53
CA LEU A 435 -30.29 -4.83 -14.35
C LEU A 435 -29.42 -5.37 -15.50
N SER A 436 -28.45 -4.58 -15.99
CA SER A 436 -27.60 -4.97 -17.11
C SER A 436 -26.37 -5.77 -16.68
N ARG A 437 -26.20 -6.97 -17.26
CA ARG A 437 -25.01 -7.84 -17.11
C ARG A 437 -23.73 -7.17 -17.60
N SER A 438 -23.82 -6.28 -18.59
CA SER A 438 -22.65 -5.60 -19.18
C SER A 438 -22.00 -4.59 -18.25
N PHE A 439 -22.70 -4.12 -17.21
CA PHE A 439 -22.15 -3.18 -16.23
C PHE A 439 -20.93 -3.74 -15.50
N TYR A 440 -21.03 -4.99 -15.02
CA TYR A 440 -19.95 -5.62 -14.25
C TYR A 440 -18.78 -6.04 -15.13
N ALA A 441 -19.05 -6.44 -16.38
CA ALA A 441 -18.06 -6.72 -17.41
C ALA A 441 -17.28 -5.47 -17.84
N SER A 442 -17.86 -4.28 -17.69
CA SER A 442 -17.23 -3.03 -18.10
C SER A 442 -16.00 -2.68 -17.26
N TRP A 443 -14.99 -2.15 -17.94
CA TRP A 443 -13.81 -1.55 -17.30
C TRP A 443 -14.17 -0.35 -16.40
N ARG A 444 -15.33 0.29 -16.66
CA ARG A 444 -15.87 1.35 -15.81
C ARG A 444 -16.25 0.83 -14.44
N ASN A 445 -16.39 -0.48 -14.23
CA ASN A 445 -16.60 -1.06 -12.92
C ASN A 445 -15.28 -1.46 -12.22
N ASN A 446 -14.16 -0.80 -12.54
CA ASN A 446 -12.90 -0.92 -11.80
C ASN A 446 -12.71 0.16 -10.73
N ASN A 447 -11.60 0.09 -10.02
CA ASN A 447 -11.12 1.11 -9.08
C ASN A 447 -10.73 2.40 -9.81
N ALA A 448 -10.75 3.54 -9.10
CA ALA A 448 -10.52 4.86 -9.69
C ALA A 448 -9.21 4.94 -10.47
N LYS A 449 -8.13 4.40 -9.90
CA LYS A 449 -6.80 4.29 -10.54
C LYS A 449 -6.87 3.61 -11.90
N ASN A 450 -7.45 2.41 -11.95
CA ASN A 450 -7.50 1.63 -13.19
C ASN A 450 -8.42 2.25 -14.22
N ARG A 451 -9.50 2.92 -13.80
CA ARG A 451 -10.33 3.71 -14.74
C ARG A 451 -9.51 4.81 -15.39
N LEU A 452 -8.78 5.60 -14.59
CA LEU A 452 -7.94 6.68 -15.10
C LEU A 452 -6.89 6.14 -16.09
N LEU A 453 -6.20 5.05 -15.73
CA LEU A 453 -5.21 4.42 -16.59
C LEU A 453 -5.85 3.93 -17.90
N PHE A 454 -6.94 3.16 -17.85
CA PHE A 454 -7.57 2.65 -19.07
C PHE A 454 -8.13 3.76 -19.98
N THR A 455 -8.61 4.87 -19.41
CA THR A 455 -8.98 6.07 -20.17
C THR A 455 -7.75 6.70 -20.83
N ALA A 456 -6.67 6.94 -20.08
CA ALA A 456 -5.46 7.59 -20.56
C ALA A 456 -4.76 6.80 -21.68
N PHE A 457 -4.77 5.46 -21.61
CA PHE A 457 -4.16 4.61 -22.62
C PHE A 457 -5.06 4.32 -23.82
N GLY A 458 -6.23 4.96 -23.91
CA GLY A 458 -7.09 4.81 -25.07
C GLY A 458 -7.52 3.36 -25.30
N VAL A 459 -7.68 2.55 -24.25
CA VAL A 459 -8.24 1.18 -24.37
C VAL A 459 -9.68 1.24 -24.96
N HIS A 460 -10.28 2.43 -24.96
CA HIS A 460 -11.52 2.78 -25.63
C HIS A 460 -11.38 3.01 -27.15
N HIS A 461 -10.21 3.41 -27.65
CA HIS A 461 -10.01 3.86 -29.03
C HIS A 461 -9.35 2.79 -29.90
N ARG A 462 -10.18 1.93 -30.49
CA ARG A 462 -9.85 1.27 -31.77
C ARG A 462 -11.08 0.93 -32.62
N ARG A 463 -12.03 1.87 -32.71
CA ARG A 463 -12.97 1.93 -33.84
C ARG A 463 -12.49 3.05 -34.76
N LYS A 464 -11.70 2.69 -35.78
CA LYS A 464 -11.45 3.54 -36.94
C LYS A 464 -12.13 2.82 -38.09
N GLY A 465 -13.36 3.22 -38.41
CA GLY A 465 -14.13 2.69 -39.53
C GLY A 465 -15.52 2.18 -39.15
N HIS A 466 -16.53 2.91 -39.66
CA HIS A 466 -17.94 2.53 -39.86
C HIS A 466 -18.85 2.25 -38.66
N GLY A 467 -19.91 3.05 -38.58
CA GLY A 467 -21.24 2.62 -38.16
C GLY A 467 -21.50 2.62 -36.66
N ASP A 468 -22.62 3.21 -36.29
CA ASP A 468 -23.11 3.56 -34.96
C ASP A 468 -23.67 2.36 -34.16
N ASP A 469 -23.05 1.17 -34.24
CA ASP A 469 -23.50 -0.03 -33.53
C ASP A 469 -22.60 -0.32 -32.32
N ASP A 470 -22.81 0.38 -31.20
CA ASP A 470 -22.27 -0.05 -29.90
C ASP A 470 -23.13 -1.18 -29.28
N ASP A 471 -24.30 -1.49 -29.87
CA ASP A 471 -25.25 -2.52 -29.41
C ASP A 471 -24.83 -3.96 -29.76
N ASP A 472 -23.97 -4.17 -30.76
CA ASP A 472 -23.51 -5.50 -31.18
C ASP A 472 -22.29 -6.02 -30.39
N LEU A 473 -21.64 -5.18 -29.57
CA LEU A 473 -20.44 -5.59 -28.83
C LEU A 473 -20.80 -6.48 -27.63
N VAL A 474 -20.47 -7.76 -27.73
CA VAL A 474 -20.71 -8.71 -26.64
C VAL A 474 -19.71 -8.48 -25.49
N SER A 475 -20.21 -8.02 -24.35
CA SER A 475 -19.44 -7.82 -23.11
C SER A 475 -19.74 -8.95 -22.11
N LEU A 476 -18.75 -9.80 -21.86
CA LEU A 476 -18.85 -10.97 -21.00
C LEU A 476 -18.03 -10.82 -19.72
N GLY A 477 -18.50 -11.48 -18.67
CA GLY A 477 -17.79 -11.63 -17.42
C GLY A 477 -18.12 -10.58 -16.35
N GLY A 478 -17.34 -10.59 -15.27
CA GLY A 478 -17.65 -9.80 -14.07
C GLY A 478 -18.82 -10.36 -13.26
N THR A 479 -19.29 -11.57 -13.56
CA THR A 479 -20.40 -12.22 -12.85
C THR A 479 -20.07 -12.40 -11.37
N LEU A 480 -18.80 -12.66 -11.06
CA LEU A 480 -18.21 -12.66 -9.73
C LEU A 480 -18.65 -11.44 -8.89
N TYR A 481 -18.53 -10.22 -9.46
CA TYR A 481 -18.87 -8.98 -8.74
C TYR A 481 -20.37 -8.81 -8.55
N SER A 482 -21.17 -9.29 -9.49
CA SER A 482 -22.63 -9.30 -9.31
C SER A 482 -23.04 -10.18 -8.14
N ILE A 483 -22.38 -11.33 -7.97
CA ILE A 483 -22.61 -12.26 -6.86
C ILE A 483 -22.09 -11.67 -5.54
N PHE A 484 -20.97 -10.97 -5.58
CA PHE A 484 -20.42 -10.28 -4.42
C PHE A 484 -21.32 -9.17 -3.88
N GLU A 485 -22.03 -8.45 -4.75
CA GLU A 485 -23.02 -7.45 -4.34
C GLU A 485 -24.28 -8.10 -3.74
N LEU A 486 -24.71 -9.25 -4.28
CA LEU A 486 -25.87 -9.99 -3.78
C LEU A 486 -25.59 -10.69 -2.44
N ASN A 487 -24.44 -11.36 -2.34
CA ASN A 487 -24.04 -12.10 -1.15
C ASN A 487 -22.51 -11.96 -0.92
N PRO A 488 -22.10 -11.03 -0.04
CA PRO A 488 -20.70 -10.79 0.29
C PRO A 488 -19.96 -12.01 0.86
N LYS A 489 -20.67 -13.06 1.30
CA LYS A 489 -20.06 -14.31 1.82
C LYS A 489 -19.19 -15.00 0.77
N TYR A 490 -19.46 -14.82 -0.51
CA TYR A 490 -18.65 -15.41 -1.59
C TYR A 490 -17.33 -14.68 -1.84
N GLN A 491 -17.08 -13.52 -1.22
CA GLN A 491 -15.82 -12.80 -1.41
C GLN A 491 -14.72 -13.43 -0.57
N ALA A 492 -13.57 -13.82 -1.12
CA ALA A 492 -12.45 -14.36 -0.32
C ALA A 492 -11.94 -13.37 0.74
N SER A 493 -12.00 -12.06 0.46
CA SER A 493 -11.66 -11.01 1.42
C SER A 493 -12.65 -9.84 1.30
N PRO A 494 -13.63 -9.73 2.22
CA PRO A 494 -14.72 -8.76 2.12
C PRO A 494 -14.30 -7.29 2.26
N ALA A 495 -13.12 -7.03 2.82
CA ALA A 495 -12.74 -5.68 3.23
C ALA A 495 -11.94 -4.89 2.18
N ILE A 496 -11.35 -5.54 1.18
CA ILE A 496 -10.51 -4.92 0.15
C ILE A 496 -11.04 -5.28 -1.25
N CYS A 497 -11.11 -4.28 -2.12
CA CYS A 497 -11.52 -4.48 -3.51
C CYS A 497 -10.39 -5.07 -4.38
N SER A 498 -10.59 -6.26 -4.96
CA SER A 498 -9.65 -6.94 -5.86
C SER A 498 -9.83 -6.65 -7.35
N ARG A 499 -10.82 -5.85 -7.74
CA ARG A 499 -11.19 -5.54 -9.15
C ARG A 499 -10.03 -5.11 -10.03
N ALA A 500 -9.03 -4.47 -9.43
CA ALA A 500 -7.89 -3.97 -10.14
C ALA A 500 -7.02 -5.07 -10.77
N ALA A 501 -7.06 -6.30 -10.22
CA ALA A 501 -6.26 -7.42 -10.71
C ALA A 501 -6.82 -8.04 -12.00
N ASP A 502 -8.09 -7.81 -12.34
CA ASP A 502 -8.74 -8.46 -13.47
C ASP A 502 -8.04 -8.17 -14.80
N VAL A 503 -8.10 -9.18 -15.67
CA VAL A 503 -7.57 -9.15 -17.02
C VAL A 503 -8.73 -8.94 -17.99
N PHE A 504 -8.54 -8.10 -19.00
CA PHE A 504 -9.49 -7.96 -20.09
C PHE A 504 -8.95 -8.65 -21.34
N LEU A 505 -9.74 -9.55 -21.90
CA LEU A 505 -9.47 -10.21 -23.17
C LEU A 505 -10.31 -9.54 -24.25
N LEU A 506 -9.65 -8.97 -25.25
CA LEU A 506 -10.28 -8.39 -26.43
C LEU A 506 -10.19 -9.40 -27.58
N CYS A 507 -11.34 -9.88 -28.05
CA CYS A 507 -11.46 -10.89 -29.09
C CYS A 507 -11.79 -10.21 -30.43
N TYR A 508 -10.85 -10.24 -31.36
CA TYR A 508 -11.03 -9.74 -32.72
C TYR A 508 -11.21 -10.90 -33.67
N GLU A 509 -12.22 -10.83 -34.54
CA GLU A 509 -12.39 -11.74 -35.68
C GLU A 509 -12.22 -10.92 -36.95
N ASN A 510 -11.32 -11.33 -37.85
CA ASN A 510 -10.99 -10.56 -39.06
C ASN A 510 -10.69 -9.08 -38.77
N ASP A 511 -9.95 -8.83 -37.68
CA ASP A 511 -9.60 -7.51 -37.15
C ASP A 511 -10.75 -6.62 -36.64
N VAL A 512 -11.99 -7.11 -36.64
CA VAL A 512 -13.15 -6.47 -36.02
C VAL A 512 -13.31 -6.96 -34.58
N LEU A 513 -13.49 -6.05 -33.62
CA LEU A 513 -13.69 -6.42 -32.21
C LEU A 513 -15.09 -7.01 -32.04
N GLN A 514 -15.19 -8.31 -31.76
CA GLN A 514 -16.47 -9.02 -31.59
C GLN A 514 -16.88 -9.16 -30.13
N ALA A 515 -15.91 -9.38 -29.24
CA ALA A 515 -16.20 -9.58 -27.83
C ALA A 515 -15.15 -9.00 -26.91
N LYS A 516 -15.60 -8.58 -25.72
CA LYS A 516 -14.76 -8.18 -24.60
C LYS A 516 -15.09 -9.03 -23.39
N ILE A 517 -14.10 -9.76 -22.89
CA ILE A 517 -14.27 -10.68 -21.77
C ILE A 517 -13.47 -10.17 -20.58
N ARG A 518 -14.14 -9.91 -19.45
CA ARG A 518 -13.51 -9.60 -18.16
C ARG A 518 -13.23 -10.89 -17.41
N LEU A 519 -11.96 -11.16 -17.16
CA LEU A 519 -11.49 -12.34 -16.43
C LEU A 519 -11.03 -11.94 -15.03
N SER A 520 -11.66 -12.53 -14.02
CA SER A 520 -11.30 -12.36 -12.61
C SER A 520 -10.64 -13.64 -12.10
N LEU A 521 -9.71 -13.52 -11.15
CA LEU A 521 -9.06 -14.70 -10.56
C LEU A 521 -10.03 -15.46 -9.67
N LEU A 522 -10.08 -16.79 -9.85
CA LEU A 522 -10.91 -17.69 -9.07
C LEU A 522 -10.57 -17.64 -7.57
N CYS A 523 -9.31 -17.36 -7.21
CA CYS A 523 -8.91 -17.17 -5.81
C CYS A 523 -9.59 -15.99 -5.10
N SER A 524 -10.29 -15.11 -5.83
CA SER A 524 -11.12 -14.05 -5.24
C SER A 524 -12.48 -14.58 -4.78
N LEU A 525 -12.92 -15.73 -5.32
CA LEU A 525 -14.14 -16.43 -4.94
C LEU A 525 -13.86 -17.33 -3.74
N ASP A 526 -14.60 -17.14 -2.67
CA ASP A 526 -14.66 -18.10 -1.57
C ASP A 526 -15.67 -19.20 -1.94
N GLY A 527 -15.15 -20.30 -2.45
CA GLY A 527 -15.94 -21.49 -2.75
C GLY A 527 -16.21 -22.38 -1.55
N ALA A 528 -15.94 -21.92 -0.31
CA ALA A 528 -15.92 -22.73 0.90
C ALA A 528 -17.13 -23.66 1.05
N ALA A 529 -16.86 -24.93 0.71
CA ALA A 529 -17.62 -26.13 1.00
C ALA A 529 -17.81 -26.40 2.51
N SER A 530 -17.23 -25.58 3.41
CA SER A 530 -17.28 -25.77 4.87
C SER A 530 -18.61 -25.33 5.51
N ARG A 531 -19.49 -24.65 4.76
CA ARG A 531 -20.89 -24.42 5.15
C ARG A 531 -21.78 -24.95 4.03
N HIS A 532 -22.36 -26.14 4.20
CA HIS A 532 -23.12 -26.88 3.18
C HIS A 532 -24.16 -26.05 2.41
N HIS A 533 -24.69 -24.96 2.99
CA HIS A 533 -25.69 -24.09 2.35
C HIS A 533 -25.12 -23.00 1.42
N ALA A 534 -23.79 -22.81 1.35
CA ALA A 534 -23.13 -21.79 0.52
C ALA A 534 -22.06 -22.37 -0.41
N ALA A 535 -21.99 -23.71 -0.55
CA ALA A 535 -21.11 -24.34 -1.52
C ALA A 535 -21.61 -24.05 -2.95
N ILE A 536 -20.69 -23.72 -3.85
CA ILE A 536 -20.99 -23.54 -5.27
C ILE A 536 -20.73 -24.88 -5.95
N PRO A 537 -21.77 -25.65 -6.36
CA PRO A 537 -21.58 -26.90 -7.07
C PRO A 537 -20.96 -26.67 -8.46
N ASP A 538 -20.18 -27.65 -8.90
CA ASP A 538 -19.74 -27.74 -10.28
C ASP A 538 -20.94 -28.16 -11.17
N ALA A 539 -21.06 -27.55 -12.35
CA ALA A 539 -22.08 -27.94 -13.33
C ALA A 539 -21.73 -29.27 -14.01
N ALA A 540 -22.75 -30.00 -14.47
CA ALA A 540 -22.58 -31.32 -15.09
C ALA A 540 -21.92 -31.27 -16.48
N SER A 541 -22.08 -30.17 -17.21
CA SER A 541 -21.48 -29.97 -18.53
C SER A 541 -20.26 -29.05 -18.45
N PRO A 542 -19.22 -29.26 -19.28
CA PRO A 542 -18.07 -28.37 -19.32
C PRO A 542 -18.41 -27.00 -19.92
N SER A 543 -17.56 -26.02 -19.59
CA SER A 543 -17.63 -24.65 -20.09
C SER A 543 -17.41 -24.62 -21.60
N ARG A 544 -18.15 -23.75 -22.30
CA ARG A 544 -17.89 -23.50 -23.72
C ARG A 544 -16.64 -22.65 -23.94
N TYR A 545 -16.17 -22.00 -22.87
CA TYR A 545 -15.00 -21.15 -22.87
C TYR A 545 -13.82 -21.88 -22.21
N ILE A 546 -12.61 -21.42 -22.48
CA ILE A 546 -11.39 -21.94 -21.86
C ILE A 546 -11.18 -21.48 -20.39
N VAL A 547 -12.20 -20.86 -19.81
CA VAL A 547 -12.20 -20.30 -18.45
C VAL A 547 -13.45 -20.76 -17.71
N ASN A 548 -13.45 -20.65 -16.38
CA ASN A 548 -14.61 -20.98 -15.57
C ASN A 548 -15.73 -19.96 -15.83
N GLU A 549 -16.98 -20.44 -15.94
CA GLU A 549 -18.16 -19.58 -16.03
C GLU A 549 -18.94 -19.66 -14.72
N LEU A 550 -19.33 -18.52 -14.17
CA LEU A 550 -20.17 -18.50 -12.98
C LEU A 550 -21.62 -18.26 -13.38
N CYS A 551 -22.50 -19.24 -13.17
CA CYS A 551 -23.90 -19.15 -13.59
C CYS A 551 -24.79 -18.61 -12.47
N ARG A 552 -25.40 -17.45 -12.71
CA ARG A 552 -26.35 -16.83 -11.79
C ARG A 552 -27.78 -17.38 -11.97
N PRO A 553 -28.55 -17.60 -10.89
CA PRO A 553 -30.00 -17.77 -10.98
C PRO A 553 -30.65 -16.51 -11.58
N LEU A 554 -31.42 -16.68 -12.66
CA LEU A 554 -32.15 -15.59 -13.33
C LEU A 554 -33.27 -14.96 -12.47
N ALA A 555 -33.66 -15.57 -11.32
CA ALA A 555 -34.94 -15.29 -10.66
C ALA A 555 -34.90 -14.54 -9.31
N GLN A 556 -33.76 -14.03 -8.82
CA GLN A 556 -33.77 -13.19 -7.60
C GLN A 556 -33.64 -11.70 -7.94
N THR A 557 -34.71 -11.15 -8.49
CA THR A 557 -35.15 -9.79 -8.20
C THR A 557 -35.78 -9.82 -6.81
N PHE A 558 -35.04 -9.47 -5.77
CA PHE A 558 -35.70 -9.17 -4.49
C PHE A 558 -36.51 -7.90 -4.71
N ALA A 559 -37.82 -8.04 -4.52
CA ALA A 559 -38.84 -7.04 -4.74
C ALA A 559 -38.37 -5.63 -4.35
N SER A 560 -38.45 -4.70 -5.30
CA SER A 560 -38.72 -3.31 -4.95
C SER A 560 -39.98 -3.30 -4.09
N VAL A 561 -39.92 -2.62 -2.95
CA VAL A 561 -41.06 -2.38 -2.05
C VAL A 561 -42.21 -1.58 -2.73
N ALA A 562 -42.16 -1.36 -4.05
CA ALA A 562 -43.10 -0.54 -4.80
C ALA A 562 -44.00 -1.29 -5.80
N LEU A 563 -43.88 -2.62 -5.99
CA LEU A 563 -44.75 -3.36 -6.92
C LEU A 563 -45.33 -4.61 -6.26
N GLN A 564 -46.60 -4.50 -5.85
CA GLN A 564 -47.43 -5.49 -5.16
C GLN A 564 -47.99 -6.59 -6.10
N THR A 565 -47.20 -7.09 -7.05
CA THR A 565 -47.63 -8.21 -7.90
C THR A 565 -46.62 -9.34 -7.84
N SER A 566 -46.99 -10.36 -7.05
CA SER A 566 -46.29 -11.64 -6.93
C SER A 566 -46.36 -12.39 -8.26
N VAL A 567 -45.37 -12.20 -9.11
CA VAL A 567 -45.10 -13.13 -10.22
C VAL A 567 -44.33 -14.30 -9.61
N LYS A 568 -45.01 -15.46 -9.47
CA LYS A 568 -44.39 -16.75 -9.17
C LYS A 568 -43.33 -17.03 -10.25
N THR A 569 -42.07 -16.77 -9.94
CA THR A 569 -40.96 -17.13 -10.81
C THR A 569 -40.51 -18.56 -10.50
N SER A 570 -40.38 -19.33 -11.59
CA SER A 570 -39.70 -20.63 -11.71
C SER A 570 -38.59 -20.84 -10.68
N VAL A 571 -38.53 -22.05 -10.12
CA VAL A 571 -37.44 -22.56 -9.26
C VAL A 571 -36.11 -22.02 -9.74
N ALA A 572 -35.49 -21.14 -8.94
CA ALA A 572 -34.25 -20.48 -9.29
C ALA A 572 -33.14 -21.54 -9.40
N ALA A 573 -32.54 -21.71 -10.58
CA ALA A 573 -31.40 -22.61 -10.75
C ALA A 573 -30.30 -22.24 -9.73
N PRO A 574 -29.73 -23.20 -8.99
CA PRO A 574 -28.72 -22.91 -7.98
C PRO A 574 -27.48 -22.26 -8.62
N LEU A 575 -26.84 -21.36 -7.87
CA LEU A 575 -25.54 -20.79 -8.25
C LEU A 575 -24.56 -21.95 -8.50
N CYS A 576 -24.00 -22.08 -9.70
CA CYS A 576 -23.04 -23.12 -10.02
C CYS A 576 -21.85 -22.56 -10.81
N ILE A 577 -20.73 -23.29 -10.77
CA ILE A 577 -19.54 -22.98 -11.56
C ILE A 577 -19.40 -24.01 -12.69
N ILE A 578 -19.30 -23.53 -13.91
CA ILE A 578 -19.06 -24.37 -15.09
C ILE A 578 -17.56 -24.35 -15.35
N ARG A 579 -16.91 -25.51 -15.21
CA ARG A 579 -15.46 -25.64 -15.39
C ARG A 579 -15.13 -25.98 -16.85
N PRO A 580 -14.06 -25.40 -17.42
CA PRO A 580 -13.52 -25.83 -18.70
C PRO A 580 -12.87 -27.22 -18.59
N ASP A 581 -12.76 -27.91 -19.73
CA ASP A 581 -12.03 -29.19 -19.83
C ASP A 581 -10.53 -29.02 -19.49
N ILE A 582 -9.99 -27.83 -19.74
CA ILE A 582 -8.62 -27.46 -19.42
C ILE A 582 -8.62 -26.62 -18.15
N PRO A 583 -7.92 -27.03 -17.07
CA PRO A 583 -7.88 -26.29 -15.81
C PRO A 583 -7.47 -24.83 -16.00
N SER A 584 -8.27 -23.93 -15.43
CA SER A 584 -8.06 -22.48 -15.51
C SER A 584 -8.27 -21.83 -14.15
N GLU A 585 -7.38 -20.91 -13.80
CA GLU A 585 -7.48 -20.06 -12.60
C GLU A 585 -8.35 -18.81 -12.84
N TRP A 586 -8.82 -18.61 -14.07
CA TRP A 586 -9.62 -17.47 -14.47
C TRP A 586 -11.10 -17.81 -14.51
N CYS A 587 -11.93 -16.86 -14.10
CA CYS A 587 -13.38 -16.96 -14.09
C CYS A 587 -13.99 -15.72 -14.76
N MET A 588 -15.08 -15.90 -15.49
CA MET A 588 -15.88 -14.79 -16.03
C MET A 588 -17.19 -14.59 -15.27
#